data_AF-A0AA40F949-F1
#
_entry.id   AF-A0AA40F949-F1
#
_cell.length_a   1.000
_cell.length_b   1.000
_cell.length_c   1.000
_cell.angle_alpha   90.00
_cell.angle_beta   90.00
_cell.angle_gamma   90.00
#
_symmetry.space_group_name_H-M   'P 1'
#
loop_
_entity.id
_entity.type
_entity.pdbx_description
1 polymer ?
#
loop_
_entity_poly.entity_id
_entity_poly.type
_entity_poly.pdbx_seq_one_letter_code
_entity_poly.pdbx_strand_id
1 'polypeptide(L)'
;CQNMIRKYTYLDYYLPRNPKYWGDPLMRTHIDHCIEMLRQVLMCSSDLGIITYNFVSFRPEAWPDFNTVHQCRDVEKVVNWYHDRELYATKTCGSTHITKTAGAFVVATPP
;
A
#
# COMPACT_ATOMS: atom_id res chain seq x y z
N CYS A 1 3.65 17.52 -1.08
CA CYS A 1 3.15 16.55 -2.08
C CYS A 1 2.03 15.65 -1.53
N GLN A 2 2.25 14.82 -0.51
CA GLN A 2 1.27 13.81 -0.06
C GLN A 2 -0.14 14.35 0.29
N ASN A 3 -0.24 15.46 1.05
CA ASN A 3 -1.55 16.05 1.36
C ASN A 3 -2.30 16.55 0.11
N MET A 4 -1.60 16.94 -0.96
CA MET A 4 -2.25 17.34 -2.21
C MET A 4 -2.81 16.13 -2.95
N ILE A 5 -2.05 15.02 -3.03
CA ILE A 5 -2.55 13.75 -3.55
C ILE A 5 -3.81 13.34 -2.77
N ARG A 6 -3.76 13.34 -1.44
CA ARG A 6 -4.92 13.04 -0.58
C ARG A 6 -6.11 13.94 -0.88
N LYS A 7 -5.91 15.25 -1.08
CA LYS A 7 -7.03 16.15 -1.41
C LYS A 7 -7.56 15.91 -2.83
N TYR A 8 -6.69 15.58 -3.77
CA TYR A 8 -7.05 15.28 -5.15
C TYR A 8 -7.83 13.96 -5.29
N THR A 9 -7.64 12.99 -4.39
CA THR A 9 -8.50 11.77 -4.35
C THR A 9 -9.92 12.05 -3.84
N TYR A 10 -10.17 13.21 -3.22
CA TYR A 10 -11.49 13.69 -2.81
C TYR A 10 -11.82 15.01 -3.53
N LEU A 11 -11.60 15.03 -4.84
CA LEU A 11 -11.72 16.25 -5.64
C LEU A 11 -13.15 16.82 -5.61
N ASP A 12 -14.16 15.96 -5.56
CA ASP A 12 -15.57 16.32 -5.36
C ASP A 12 -15.80 17.16 -4.09
N TYR A 13 -15.08 16.86 -3.01
CA TYR A 13 -15.13 17.64 -1.78
C TYR A 13 -14.33 18.95 -1.89
N TYR A 14 -13.12 18.91 -2.46
CA TYR A 14 -12.20 20.05 -2.44
C TYR A 14 -12.43 21.06 -3.58
N LEU A 15 -12.92 20.62 -4.74
CA LEU A 15 -13.15 21.46 -5.92
C LEU A 15 -14.18 22.57 -5.66
N PRO A 16 -15.39 22.32 -5.14
CA PRO A 16 -16.36 23.39 -4.89
C PRO A 16 -15.87 24.41 -3.85
N ARG A 17 -14.96 24.01 -2.95
CA ARG A 17 -14.42 24.86 -1.87
C ARG A 17 -13.30 25.78 -2.35
N ASN A 18 -12.61 25.42 -3.44
CA ASN A 18 -11.63 26.28 -4.08
C ASN A 18 -11.51 25.94 -5.59
N PRO A 19 -12.51 26.35 -6.40
CA PRO A 19 -12.63 25.91 -7.78
C PRO A 19 -11.51 26.45 -8.67
N LYS A 20 -10.99 27.64 -8.38
CA LYS A 20 -9.85 28.20 -9.12
C LYS A 20 -8.58 27.36 -8.93
N TYR A 21 -8.33 26.89 -7.72
CA TYR A 21 -7.13 26.12 -7.41
C TYR A 21 -7.23 24.67 -7.91
N TRP A 22 -8.33 23.99 -7.58
CA TRP A 22 -8.50 22.57 -7.90
C TRP A 22 -8.99 22.31 -9.33
N GLY A 23 -9.59 23.30 -9.98
CA GLY A 23 -9.99 23.26 -11.38
C GLY A 23 -8.90 23.73 -12.36
N ASP A 24 -7.73 24.12 -11.85
CA ASP A 24 -6.58 24.48 -12.69
C ASP A 24 -6.13 23.24 -13.49
N PRO A 25 -6.05 23.31 -14.83
CA PRO A 25 -5.53 22.21 -15.66
C PRO A 25 -4.14 21.73 -15.24
N LEU A 26 -3.29 22.62 -14.69
CA LEU A 26 -1.96 22.28 -14.20
C LEU A 26 -1.98 21.44 -12.93
N MET A 27 -3.11 21.40 -12.21
CA MET A 27 -3.25 20.61 -10.99
C MET A 27 -2.99 19.13 -11.29
N ARG A 28 -3.47 18.61 -12.43
CA ARG A 28 -3.22 17.22 -12.81
C ARG A 28 -1.72 16.94 -12.97
N THR A 29 -1.02 17.81 -13.70
CA THR A 29 0.44 17.71 -13.88
C THR A 29 1.19 17.77 -12.55
N HIS A 30 0.76 18.63 -11.62
CA HIS A 30 1.35 18.71 -10.29
C HIS A 30 1.21 17.39 -9.53
N ILE A 31 0.01 16.79 -9.56
CA ILE A 31 -0.25 15.51 -8.90
C ILE A 31 0.56 14.39 -9.54
N ASP A 32 0.65 14.33 -10.87
CA ASP A 32 1.48 13.34 -11.58
C ASP A 32 2.97 13.49 -11.20
N HIS A 33 3.49 14.72 -11.14
CA HIS A 33 4.84 14.98 -10.65
C HIS A 33 5.05 14.49 -9.20
N CYS A 34 4.08 14.73 -8.30
CA CYS A 34 4.14 14.25 -6.92
C CYS A 34 4.17 12.72 -6.84
N ILE A 35 3.34 12.04 -7.64
CA ILE A 35 3.29 10.57 -7.70
C ILE A 35 4.62 10.04 -8.23
N GLU A 36 5.17 10.66 -9.27
CA GLU A 36 6.44 10.23 -9.86
C GLU A 36 7.61 10.38 -8.87
N MET A 37 7.67 11.50 -8.13
CA MET A 37 8.68 11.66 -7.09
C MET A 37 8.55 10.61 -5.98
N LEU A 38 7.32 10.27 -5.57
CA LEU A 38 7.09 9.19 -4.60
C LEU A 38 7.52 7.84 -5.15
N ARG A 39 7.18 7.53 -6.41
CA ARG A 39 7.59 6.28 -7.08
C ARG A 39 9.11 6.17 -7.13
N GLN A 40 9.82 7.22 -7.53
CA GLN A 40 11.29 7.23 -7.57
C GLN A 40 11.89 6.96 -6.19
N VAL A 41 11.40 7.63 -5.14
CA VAL A 41 11.88 7.40 -3.77
C VAL A 41 11.61 5.96 -3.32
N LEU A 42 10.40 5.45 -3.54
CA LEU A 42 10.02 4.07 -3.18
C LEU A 42 10.86 3.03 -3.92
N MET A 43 11.21 3.28 -5.18
CA MET A 43 12.14 2.42 -5.92
C MET A 43 13.56 2.51 -5.38
N CYS A 44 14.05 3.69 -5.01
CA CYS A 44 15.36 3.82 -4.36
C CYS A 44 15.40 3.14 -2.98
N SER A 45 14.26 3.03 -2.31
CA SER A 45 14.09 2.38 -1.01
C SER A 45 13.27 1.09 -1.14
N SER A 46 13.61 0.21 -2.10
CA SER A 46 12.84 -1.03 -2.27
C SER A 46 12.86 -1.84 -0.98
N ASP A 47 11.67 -2.20 -0.50
CA ASP A 47 11.50 -2.90 0.75
C ASP A 47 11.06 -4.34 0.52
N LEU A 48 11.74 -5.26 1.21
CA LEU A 48 11.42 -6.69 1.27
C LEU A 48 10.89 -7.08 2.66
N GLY A 49 10.45 -6.08 3.44
CA GLY A 49 9.82 -6.28 4.73
C GLY A 49 8.66 -7.28 4.61
N ILE A 50 8.61 -8.23 5.53
CA ILE A 50 7.51 -9.19 5.60
C ILE A 50 6.33 -8.49 6.27
N ILE A 51 5.23 -8.32 5.52
CA ILE A 51 3.95 -7.88 6.09
C ILE A 51 3.35 -9.09 6.81
N THR A 52 3.29 -9.00 8.13
CA THR A 52 2.63 -10.00 8.97
C THR A 52 1.14 -9.70 9.05
N TYR A 53 0.36 -10.66 9.56
CA TYR A 53 -1.08 -10.51 9.72
C TYR A 53 -1.49 -10.84 11.15
N ASN A 54 -2.32 -9.98 11.74
CA ASN A 54 -2.85 -10.12 13.10
C ASN A 54 -4.37 -10.33 13.06
N PHE A 55 -4.92 -11.21 13.90
CA PHE A 55 -6.38 -11.25 14.07
C PHE A 55 -6.82 -10.07 14.94
N VAL A 56 -7.79 -9.28 14.47
CA VAL A 56 -8.35 -8.16 15.22
C VAL A 56 -9.76 -8.51 15.71
N SER A 57 -10.18 -7.91 16.83
CA SER A 57 -11.43 -8.29 17.51
C SER A 57 -12.71 -8.07 16.69
N PHE A 58 -12.72 -7.10 15.79
CA PHE A 58 -13.94 -6.63 15.09
C PHE A 58 -14.15 -7.22 13.69
N ARG A 59 -13.26 -8.11 13.21
CA ARG A 59 -13.46 -8.82 11.93
C ARG A 59 -12.87 -10.23 11.94
N PRO A 60 -13.44 -11.17 11.17
CA PRO A 60 -12.96 -12.55 11.13
C PRO A 60 -11.66 -12.71 10.32
N GLU A 61 -11.34 -11.81 9.38
CA GLU A 61 -10.15 -11.89 8.55
C GLU A 61 -8.91 -11.27 9.21
N ALA A 62 -7.75 -11.89 8.96
CA ALA A 62 -6.46 -11.37 9.44
C ALA A 62 -6.18 -9.96 8.89
N TRP A 63 -5.68 -9.05 9.73
CA TRP A 63 -5.36 -7.65 9.44
C TRP A 63 -3.87 -7.46 9.17
N PRO A 64 -3.47 -6.91 8.01
CA PRO A 64 -2.07 -6.71 7.68
C PRO A 64 -1.44 -5.66 8.59
N ASP A 65 -0.26 -5.99 9.12
CA ASP A 65 0.56 -5.08 9.90
C ASP A 65 1.60 -4.41 9.01
N PHE A 66 1.41 -3.12 8.75
CA PHE A 66 2.34 -2.31 7.96
C PHE A 66 3.41 -1.62 8.82
N ASN A 67 3.35 -1.77 10.15
CA ASN A 67 4.33 -1.19 11.06
C ASN A 67 5.55 -2.13 11.19
N THR A 68 6.27 -2.30 10.09
CA THR A 68 7.41 -3.22 9.99
C THR A 68 8.73 -2.44 9.94
N VAL A 69 9.83 -3.13 10.23
CA VAL A 69 11.17 -2.54 10.11
C VAL A 69 11.61 -2.62 8.65
N HIS A 70 11.79 -1.46 8.03
CA HIS A 70 12.20 -1.33 6.65
C HIS A 70 13.72 -1.18 6.51
N GLN A 71 14.28 -1.74 5.44
CA GLN A 71 15.70 -1.55 5.07
C GLN A 71 15.82 -1.30 3.57
N CYS A 72 16.54 -0.23 3.20
CA CYS A 72 16.73 0.14 1.80
C CYS A 72 17.52 -0.93 1.02
N ARG A 73 17.01 -1.31 -0.15
CA ARG A 73 17.64 -2.25 -1.08
C ARG A 73 17.52 -1.75 -2.52
N ASP A 74 18.28 -2.38 -3.40
CA ASP A 74 18.26 -2.17 -4.85
C ASP A 74 17.02 -2.83 -5.49
N VAL A 75 16.13 -2.03 -6.08
CA VAL A 75 14.85 -2.50 -6.63
C VAL A 75 14.99 -3.49 -7.77
N GLU A 76 16.01 -3.35 -8.61
CA GLU A 76 16.16 -4.22 -9.77
C GLU A 76 16.55 -5.63 -9.32
N LYS A 77 17.44 -5.73 -8.33
CA LYS A 77 17.81 -7.02 -7.71
C LYS A 77 16.59 -7.68 -7.06
N VAL A 78 15.74 -6.89 -6.41
CA VAL A 78 14.50 -7.38 -5.78
C VAL A 78 13.53 -7.92 -6.83
N VAL A 79 13.27 -7.15 -7.89
CA VAL A 79 12.33 -7.53 -8.97
C VAL A 79 12.84 -8.77 -9.72
N ASN A 80 14.13 -8.83 -10.04
CA ASN A 80 14.71 -10.00 -10.71
C ASN A 80 14.63 -11.24 -9.80
N TRP A 81 14.98 -11.10 -8.52
CA TRP A 81 14.87 -12.21 -7.56
C TRP A 81 13.44 -12.76 -7.46
N TYR A 82 12.44 -11.87 -7.48
CA TYR A 82 11.02 -12.22 -7.46
C TYR A 82 10.63 -13.01 -8.70
N HIS A 83 10.90 -12.48 -9.90
CA HIS A 83 10.50 -13.13 -11.15
C HIS A 83 11.16 -14.50 -11.35
N ASP A 84 12.41 -14.68 -10.90
CA ASP A 84 13.11 -15.97 -10.93
C ASP A 84 12.47 -17.04 -10.04
N ARG A 85 11.70 -16.63 -9.02
CA ARG A 85 11.19 -17.50 -7.93
C ARG A 85 9.67 -17.43 -7.77
N GLU A 86 9.00 -16.68 -8.64
CA GLU A 86 7.56 -16.52 -8.59
C GLU A 86 6.89 -17.88 -8.86
N LEU A 87 6.19 -18.40 -7.85
CA LEU A 87 5.37 -19.58 -8.01
C LEU A 87 4.07 -19.15 -8.68
N TYR A 88 3.91 -19.44 -9.97
CA TYR A 88 2.61 -19.36 -10.62
C TYR A 88 1.67 -20.32 -9.90
N ALA A 89 0.73 -19.78 -9.12
CA ALA A 89 -0.29 -20.57 -8.46
C ALA A 89 -1.22 -21.18 -9.53
N THR A 90 -0.82 -22.32 -10.08
CA THR A 90 -1.67 -23.18 -10.88
C THR A 90 -2.72 -23.78 -9.96
N LYS A 91 -3.88 -23.09 -9.89
CA LYS A 91 -5.16 -23.58 -9.36
C LYS A 91 -5.06 -24.71 -8.33
N THR A 92 -4.82 -24.39 -7.05
CA THR A 92 -5.38 -25.06 -5.85
C THR A 92 -4.60 -24.63 -4.60
N CYS A 93 -4.80 -23.40 -4.13
CA CYS A 93 -4.78 -23.15 -2.69
C CYS A 93 -6.18 -22.65 -2.36
N GLY A 94 -7.01 -23.54 -1.79
CA GLY A 94 -8.41 -23.25 -1.51
C GLY A 94 -8.53 -22.01 -0.65
N SER A 95 -9.31 -21.03 -1.14
CA SER A 95 -9.64 -19.75 -0.50
C SER A 95 -8.44 -18.91 -0.02
N THR A 96 -8.29 -17.74 -0.62
CA THR A 96 -7.43 -16.60 -0.21
C THR A 96 -7.71 -16.05 1.20
N HIS A 97 -8.45 -16.77 2.05
CA HIS A 97 -8.81 -16.37 3.40
C HIS A 97 -7.91 -17.09 4.41
N ILE A 98 -6.95 -16.35 4.97
CA ILE A 98 -6.18 -16.77 6.14
C ILE A 98 -7.19 -17.04 7.27
N THR A 99 -7.44 -18.32 7.56
CA THR A 99 -8.47 -18.75 8.50
C THR A 99 -7.93 -18.69 9.93
N LYS A 100 -8.74 -18.15 10.85
CA LYS A 100 -8.37 -18.04 12.26
C LYS A 100 -8.33 -19.43 12.92
N THR A 101 -7.14 -19.84 13.35
CA THR A 101 -6.95 -21.10 14.07
C THR A 101 -7.43 -21.00 15.51
N ALA A 102 -7.86 -22.13 16.10
CA ALA A 102 -8.25 -22.17 17.50
C ALA A 102 -7.07 -21.78 18.40
N GLY A 103 -7.28 -20.83 19.31
CA GLY A 103 -6.23 -20.29 20.18
C GLY A 103 -5.36 -19.19 19.56
N ALA A 104 -5.65 -18.75 18.33
CA ALA A 104 -4.93 -17.63 17.73
C ALA A 104 -5.08 -16.35 18.55
N PHE A 105 -3.95 -15.67 18.77
CA PHE A 105 -3.90 -14.38 19.48
C PHE A 105 -4.71 -13.31 18.73
N VAL A 106 -5.43 -12.49 19.47
CA VAL A 106 -6.33 -11.46 18.94
C VAL A 106 -5.98 -10.11 19.56
N VAL A 107 -5.69 -9.12 18.73
CA VAL A 107 -5.48 -7.73 19.17
C VAL A 107 -6.79 -6.95 19.16
N ALA A 108 -6.91 -5.97 20.06
CA ALA A 108 -8.12 -5.15 20.17
C ALA A 108 -8.28 -4.21 18.96
N THR A 109 -7.18 -3.60 18.51
CA THR A 109 -7.12 -2.62 17.42
C THR A 109 -6.02 -2.97 16.42
N PRO A 110 -6.11 -2.49 15.16
CA PRO A 110 -5.01 -2.60 14.22
C PRO A 110 -3.77 -1.83 14.72
N PRO A 111 -2.56 -2.29 14.36
CA PRO A 111 -1.33 -1.55 14.57
C PRO A 111 -1.24 -0.28 13.70
#